data_AF-A0A2N9J2V1-F1
#
_entry.id   AF-A0A2N9J2V1-F1
#
_cell.length_a   1.000
_cell.length_b   1.000
_cell.length_c   1.000
_cell.angle_alpha   90.00
_cell.angle_beta   90.00
_cell.angle_gamma   90.00
#
_symmetry.space_group_name_H-M   'P 1'
#
loop_
_entity.id
_entity.type
_entity.pdbx_description
1 polymer ?
#
loop_
_entity_poly.entity_id
_entity_poly.type
_entity_poly.pdbx_seq_one_letter_code
_entity_poly.pdbx_strand_id
1 'polypeptide(L)'
;MVGLSLGEKHFIQGGIAQDLRTDGRKRLTYRPIYVRNWSYTPGKWFSKSQDGGHRCYFQCEVQAELGKPSSLQPDKGKVSIYVDCSPTAAPMFEGRGGEELSTELSVSLQRCLLGGKSGAGAGIDLSSLIVVEGKICWDLYIDCLVVCSDGNLLDALGAAIKAALSNTGIPRVNVAAGATGDEQPEVDISDEEFLQFDTSDIPVIVTLTKVGRHHIVDATSEEESQMSSAVSISVNRKGHICGLTKRGGAGLDPSIILDMISVAKHVSEQLINKLDSEIAAAEAGEDES
;
A
#
# COMPACT_ATOMS: atom_id res chain seq x y z
N MET A 1 -8.98 -0.98 25.93
CA MET A 1 -9.49 -0.01 24.95
C MET A 1 -10.47 0.90 25.68
N VAL A 2 -10.16 2.19 25.84
CA VAL A 2 -11.12 3.14 26.40
C VAL A 2 -12.18 3.32 25.32
N GLY A 3 -13.37 2.76 25.53
CA GLY A 3 -14.45 2.88 24.58
C GLY A 3 -14.93 4.33 24.52
N LEU A 4 -15.22 4.81 23.31
CA LEU A 4 -15.81 6.14 23.12
C LEU A 4 -17.12 6.26 23.93
N SER A 5 -17.27 7.38 24.60
CA SER A 5 -18.51 7.77 25.27
C SER A 5 -19.64 7.93 24.27
N LEU A 6 -20.89 7.84 24.74
CA LEU A 6 -22.05 8.04 23.87
C LEU A 6 -22.06 9.45 23.24
N GLY A 7 -21.57 10.45 23.98
CA GLY A 7 -21.44 11.82 23.49
C GLY A 7 -20.46 11.93 22.32
N GLU A 8 -19.27 11.34 22.44
CA GLU A 8 -18.26 11.31 21.38
C GLU A 8 -18.77 10.59 20.13
N LYS A 9 -19.47 9.46 20.30
CA LYS A 9 -20.08 8.72 19.18
C LYS A 9 -21.09 9.58 18.41
N HIS A 10 -21.99 10.25 19.13
CA HIS A 10 -22.95 11.15 18.50
C HIS A 10 -22.29 12.38 17.88
N PHE A 11 -21.23 12.91 18.50
CA PHE A 11 -20.45 14.01 17.96
C PHE A 11 -19.80 13.65 16.62
N ILE A 12 -19.13 12.51 16.54
CA ILE A 12 -18.51 12.02 15.30
C ILE A 12 -19.56 11.81 14.21
N GLN A 13 -20.66 11.11 14.51
CA GLN A 13 -21.71 10.84 13.54
C GLN A 13 -22.41 12.14 13.07
N GLY A 14 -22.68 13.06 14.00
CA GLY A 14 -23.30 14.35 13.73
C GLY A 14 -22.40 15.27 12.90
N GLY A 15 -21.11 15.32 13.21
CA GLY A 15 -20.12 16.09 12.46
C GLY A 15 -19.99 15.58 11.03
N ILE A 16 -19.85 14.26 10.84
CA ILE A 16 -19.83 13.64 9.51
C ILE A 16 -21.12 13.97 8.74
N ALA A 17 -22.28 13.94 9.39
CA ALA A 17 -23.54 14.34 8.74
C ALA A 17 -23.57 15.80 8.27
N GLN A 18 -22.78 16.68 8.90
CA GLN A 18 -22.63 18.10 8.52
C GLN A 18 -21.43 18.38 7.61
N ASP A 19 -20.71 17.35 7.15
CA ASP A 19 -19.46 17.48 6.35
C ASP A 19 -18.32 18.19 7.11
N LEU A 20 -18.29 18.01 8.43
CA LEU A 20 -17.26 18.55 9.31
C LEU A 20 -16.73 17.46 10.24
N ARG A 21 -15.49 17.04 10.03
CA ARG A 21 -14.83 16.02 10.86
C ARG A 21 -14.26 16.62 12.15
N THR A 22 -13.88 15.75 13.08
CA THR A 22 -13.32 16.12 14.39
C THR A 22 -12.08 17.01 14.29
N ASP A 23 -11.34 16.87 13.20
CA ASP A 23 -10.14 17.62 12.88
C ASP A 23 -10.34 18.79 11.91
N GLY A 24 -11.59 19.10 11.56
CA GLY A 24 -11.95 20.20 10.64
C GLY A 24 -11.86 19.83 9.15
N ARG A 25 -11.51 18.61 8.78
CA ARG A 25 -11.56 18.16 7.37
C ARG A 25 -12.99 17.93 6.90
N LYS A 26 -13.19 18.00 5.57
CA LYS A 26 -14.41 17.51 4.92
C LYS A 26 -14.38 15.98 4.79
N ARG A 27 -15.50 15.36 4.45
CA ARG A 27 -15.63 13.89 4.32
C ARG A 27 -14.64 13.26 3.34
N LEU A 28 -14.35 13.96 2.23
CA LEU A 28 -13.53 13.45 1.11
C LEU A 28 -12.09 13.99 1.12
N THR A 29 -11.64 14.58 2.23
CA THR A 29 -10.30 15.18 2.33
C THR A 29 -9.34 14.26 3.09
N TYR A 30 -8.25 13.86 2.42
CA TYR A 30 -7.13 13.13 3.02
C TYR A 30 -6.29 14.02 3.95
N ARG A 31 -5.65 13.40 4.95
CA ARG A 31 -4.54 14.03 5.70
C ARG A 31 -3.35 14.29 4.77
N PRO A 32 -2.49 15.28 5.10
CA PRO A 32 -1.19 15.42 4.46
C PRO A 32 -0.38 14.11 4.51
N ILE A 33 0.43 13.88 3.48
CA ILE A 33 1.29 12.71 3.34
C ILE A 33 2.70 13.23 3.11
N TYR A 34 3.69 12.66 3.80
CA TYR A 34 5.09 13.03 3.68
C TYR A 34 5.95 11.79 3.48
N VAL A 35 6.67 11.74 2.37
CA VAL A 35 7.59 10.63 2.07
C VAL A 35 9.00 11.05 2.46
N ARG A 36 9.74 10.18 3.14
CA ARG A 36 11.18 10.39 3.40
C ARG A 36 12.00 9.19 2.99
N ASN A 37 13.03 9.44 2.22
CA ASN A 37 14.06 8.45 1.94
C ASN A 37 15.06 8.40 3.10
N TRP A 38 15.69 7.24 3.30
CA TRP A 38 16.74 7.04 4.28
C TRP A 38 18.04 6.68 3.56
N SER A 39 19.04 7.54 3.72
CA SER A 39 20.22 7.57 2.86
C SER A 39 21.26 6.46 3.11
N TYR A 40 21.15 5.70 4.22
CA TYR A 40 22.22 4.78 4.64
C TYR A 40 21.95 3.29 4.36
N THR A 41 20.72 2.92 3.99
CA THR A 41 20.34 1.55 3.61
C THR A 41 19.03 1.63 2.81
N PRO A 42 18.79 0.78 1.79
CA PRO A 42 17.52 0.75 1.07
C PRO A 42 16.39 0.26 2.00
N GLY A 43 15.81 1.16 2.78
CA GLY A 43 14.73 0.90 3.73
C GLY A 43 14.01 2.21 3.98
N LYS A 44 12.88 2.43 3.29
CA LYS A 44 12.28 3.76 3.15
C LYS A 44 11.24 4.00 4.23
N TRP A 45 11.13 5.26 4.65
CA TRP A 45 10.25 5.66 5.73
C TRP A 45 9.11 6.48 5.18
N PHE A 46 7.89 5.98 5.36
CA PHE A 46 6.68 6.68 4.96
C PHE A 46 6.03 7.28 6.20
N SER A 47 5.87 8.60 6.23
CA SER A 47 5.22 9.28 7.34
C SER A 47 3.96 9.99 6.88
N LYS A 48 2.82 9.56 7.40
CA LYS A 48 1.57 10.29 7.22
C LYS A 48 1.33 11.11 8.48
N SER A 49 1.57 12.41 8.42
CA SER A 49 1.29 13.30 9.56
C SER A 49 0.02 14.10 9.33
N GLN A 50 -0.70 14.27 10.42
CA GLN A 50 -1.69 15.33 10.55
C GLN A 50 -1.12 16.42 11.46
N ASP A 51 -1.32 17.67 11.07
CA ASP A 51 -1.23 18.79 12.00
C ASP A 51 -2.33 18.63 13.06
N GLY A 52 -1.97 18.18 14.28
CA GLY A 52 -2.94 17.96 15.36
C GLY A 52 -2.67 16.81 16.34
N GLY A 53 -1.59 16.03 16.19
CA GLY A 53 -1.16 15.02 17.18
C GLY A 53 -1.38 13.56 16.78
N HIS A 54 -2.21 13.31 15.76
CA HIS A 54 -2.44 11.99 15.18
C HIS A 54 -1.43 11.73 14.05
N ARG A 55 -0.61 10.69 14.19
CA ARG A 55 0.48 10.41 13.24
C ARG A 55 0.50 8.93 12.92
N CYS A 56 0.51 8.60 11.63
CA CYS A 56 0.76 7.23 11.20
C CYS A 56 2.18 7.15 10.64
N TYR A 57 3.01 6.32 11.26
CA TYR A 57 4.40 6.14 10.85
C TYR A 57 4.58 4.71 10.36
N PHE A 58 5.17 4.59 9.18
CA PHE A 58 5.40 3.33 8.51
C PHE A 58 6.82 3.29 7.99
N GLN A 59 7.39 2.11 7.97
CA GLN A 59 8.63 1.82 7.27
C GLN A 59 8.32 0.75 6.24
N CYS A 60 8.82 0.92 5.03
CA CYS A 60 8.66 -0.04 3.95
C CYS A 60 10.03 -0.31 3.33
N GLU A 61 10.42 -1.57 3.32
CA GLU A 61 11.65 -2.06 2.75
C GLU A 61 11.33 -2.98 1.57
N VAL A 62 12.15 -2.91 0.52
CA VAL A 62 12.02 -3.76 -0.66
C VAL A 62 13.36 -4.42 -0.89
N GLN A 63 13.39 -5.74 -0.71
CA GLN A 63 14.55 -6.57 -0.96
C GLN A 63 14.31 -7.43 -2.21
N ALA A 64 15.32 -7.56 -3.05
CA ALA A 64 15.26 -8.36 -4.27
C ALA A 64 16.28 -9.51 -4.19
N GLU A 65 15.84 -10.73 -4.42
CA GLU A 65 16.68 -11.92 -4.45
C GLU A 65 16.49 -12.70 -5.75
N LEU A 66 17.53 -13.42 -6.19
CA LEU A 66 17.43 -14.32 -7.33
C LEU A 66 16.89 -15.67 -6.86
N GLY A 67 15.73 -16.05 -7.40
CA GLY A 67 15.04 -17.29 -7.08
C GLY A 67 14.71 -18.11 -8.33
N LYS A 68 14.09 -19.27 -8.11
CA LYS A 68 13.49 -20.07 -9.18
C LYS A 68 11.99 -19.76 -9.29
N PRO A 69 11.47 -19.53 -10.51
CA PRO A 69 10.04 -19.29 -10.70
C PRO A 69 9.22 -20.53 -10.33
N SER A 70 7.92 -20.34 -10.13
CA SER A 70 7.01 -21.44 -9.82
C SER A 70 6.86 -22.36 -11.02
N SER A 71 6.83 -23.68 -10.81
CA SER A 71 6.59 -24.64 -11.90
C SER A 71 5.22 -24.47 -12.58
N LEU A 72 4.27 -23.82 -11.90
CA LEU A 72 2.95 -23.51 -12.46
C LEU A 72 2.93 -22.24 -13.32
N GLN A 73 3.88 -21.32 -13.10
CA GLN A 73 3.99 -20.03 -13.79
C GLN A 73 5.48 -19.71 -14.01
N PRO A 74 6.14 -20.38 -14.98
CA PRO A 74 7.56 -20.20 -15.26
C PRO A 74 7.89 -18.84 -15.91
N ASP A 75 6.86 -18.15 -16.40
CA ASP A 75 6.87 -16.85 -17.09
C ASP A 75 6.68 -15.65 -16.14
N LYS A 76 6.59 -15.90 -14.82
CA LYS A 76 6.32 -14.86 -13.82
C LYS A 76 7.30 -14.93 -12.65
N GLY A 77 7.81 -13.77 -12.25
CA GLY A 77 8.52 -13.59 -10.99
C GLY A 77 7.60 -13.69 -9.79
N LYS A 78 8.18 -13.50 -8.60
CA LYS A 78 7.46 -13.60 -7.34
C LYS A 78 7.56 -12.29 -6.56
N VAL A 79 6.46 -11.96 -5.90
CA VAL A 79 6.38 -10.82 -4.99
C VAL A 79 5.69 -11.28 -3.73
N SER A 80 6.38 -11.14 -2.60
CA SER A 80 5.90 -11.47 -1.28
C SER A 80 5.77 -10.19 -0.47
N ILE A 81 4.55 -9.87 -0.05
CA ILE A 81 4.28 -8.70 0.80
C ILE A 81 4.05 -9.19 2.22
N TYR A 82 4.83 -8.67 3.15
CA TYR A 82 4.70 -8.89 4.58
C TYR A 82 4.45 -7.57 5.29
N VAL A 83 3.50 -7.59 6.22
CA VAL A 83 3.22 -6.46 7.11
C VAL A 83 3.49 -6.94 8.53
N ASP A 84 4.19 -6.13 9.30
CA ASP A 84 4.37 -6.29 10.73
C ASP A 84 3.78 -5.09 11.47
N CYS A 85 3.00 -5.36 12.50
CA CYS A 85 2.35 -4.35 13.32
C CYS A 85 3.10 -4.27 14.64
N SER A 86 3.92 -3.23 14.84
CA SER A 86 4.67 -3.07 16.08
C SER A 86 3.74 -3.01 17.28
N PRO A 87 4.04 -3.72 18.39
CA PRO A 87 3.28 -3.58 19.63
C PRO A 87 3.25 -2.15 20.18
N THR A 88 4.24 -1.32 19.81
CA THR A 88 4.29 0.10 20.17
C THR A 88 3.33 0.96 19.35
N ALA A 89 2.85 0.49 18.20
CA ALA A 89 2.05 1.29 17.29
C ALA A 89 0.61 1.52 17.76
N ALA A 90 0.02 0.54 18.45
CA ALA A 90 -1.25 0.69 19.13
C ALA A 90 -1.42 -0.40 20.20
N PRO A 91 -2.11 -0.14 21.32
CA PRO A 91 -2.34 -1.15 22.37
C PRO A 91 -3.09 -2.39 21.88
N MET A 92 -3.84 -2.27 20.78
CA MET A 92 -4.56 -3.38 20.15
C MET A 92 -3.66 -4.36 19.39
N PHE A 93 -2.40 -3.99 19.15
CA PHE A 93 -1.43 -4.86 18.48
C PHE A 93 -0.63 -5.73 19.46
N GLU A 94 -0.85 -5.58 20.77
CA GLU A 94 -0.22 -6.45 21.76
C GLU A 94 -0.73 -7.91 21.65
N GLY A 95 0.21 -8.86 21.72
CA GLY A 95 -0.10 -10.29 21.63
C GLY A 95 -0.57 -10.71 20.23
N ARG A 96 -1.65 -11.49 20.17
CA ARG A 96 -2.15 -12.06 18.90
C ARG A 96 -2.96 -11.08 18.04
N GLY A 97 -3.34 -9.93 18.58
CA GLY A 97 -4.14 -8.93 17.85
C GLY A 97 -3.39 -8.32 16.66
N GLY A 98 -2.07 -8.16 16.78
CA GLY A 98 -1.21 -7.70 15.69
C GLY A 98 -1.12 -8.70 14.53
N GLU A 99 -1.01 -10.00 14.83
CA GLU A 99 -0.83 -11.07 13.83
C GLU A 99 -2.05 -11.24 12.91
N GLU A 100 -3.27 -11.16 13.45
CA GLU A 100 -4.48 -11.27 12.66
C GLU A 100 -4.62 -10.09 11.69
N LEU A 101 -4.41 -8.88 12.19
CA LEU A 101 -4.49 -7.66 11.39
C LEU A 101 -3.38 -7.63 10.34
N SER A 102 -2.16 -8.02 10.69
CA SER A 102 -1.02 -8.00 9.78
C SER A 102 -1.21 -8.99 8.63
N THR A 103 -1.76 -10.17 8.91
CA THR A 103 -2.15 -11.16 7.90
C THR A 103 -3.26 -10.60 6.99
N GLU A 104 -4.29 -9.97 7.55
CA GLU A 104 -5.36 -9.36 6.76
C GLU A 104 -4.84 -8.25 5.84
N LEU A 105 -3.97 -7.37 6.36
CA LEU A 105 -3.35 -6.29 5.60
C LEU A 105 -2.48 -6.85 4.48
N SER A 106 -1.64 -7.84 4.76
CA SER A 106 -0.76 -8.50 3.78
C SER A 106 -1.57 -9.08 2.62
N VAL A 107 -2.62 -9.86 2.92
CA VAL A 107 -3.49 -10.44 1.89
C VAL A 107 -4.24 -9.37 1.10
N SER A 108 -4.68 -8.29 1.76
CA SER A 108 -5.38 -7.18 1.12
C SER A 108 -4.46 -6.42 0.16
N LEU A 109 -3.21 -6.15 0.57
CA LEU A 109 -2.20 -5.49 -0.26
C LEU A 109 -1.81 -6.37 -1.45
N GLN A 110 -1.60 -7.67 -1.25
CA GLN A 110 -1.34 -8.62 -2.33
C GLN A 110 -2.45 -8.59 -3.38
N ARG A 111 -3.72 -8.60 -2.96
CA ARG A 111 -4.86 -8.49 -3.89
C ARG A 111 -4.91 -7.15 -4.63
N CYS A 112 -4.53 -6.06 -3.94
CA CYS A 112 -4.58 -4.73 -4.53
C CYS A 112 -3.46 -4.49 -5.55
N LEU A 113 -2.26 -5.04 -5.31
CA LEU A 113 -1.05 -4.79 -6.10
C LEU A 113 -0.77 -5.89 -7.14
N LEU A 114 -1.01 -7.16 -6.81
CA LEU A 114 -0.75 -8.30 -7.69
C LEU A 114 -2.00 -8.72 -8.50
N GLY A 115 -3.14 -8.11 -8.21
CA GLY A 115 -4.41 -8.39 -8.89
C GLY A 115 -4.96 -9.79 -8.61
N GLY A 116 -5.79 -10.29 -9.53
CA GLY A 116 -6.36 -11.64 -9.45
C GLY A 116 -5.35 -12.75 -9.78
N LYS A 117 -5.74 -14.02 -9.56
CA LYS A 117 -4.88 -15.20 -9.85
C LYS A 117 -4.34 -15.29 -11.29
N SER A 118 -4.98 -14.59 -12.23
CA SER A 118 -4.54 -14.51 -13.63
C SER A 118 -3.49 -13.41 -13.89
N GLY A 119 -3.24 -12.50 -12.95
CA GLY A 119 -2.50 -11.25 -13.15
C GLY A 119 -3.34 -10.13 -13.77
N ALA A 120 -4.62 -10.37 -14.04
CA ALA A 120 -5.52 -9.32 -14.53
C ALA A 120 -5.70 -8.23 -13.44
N GLY A 121 -5.36 -7.00 -13.81
CA GLY A 121 -5.40 -5.85 -12.90
C GLY A 121 -4.21 -5.74 -11.96
N ALA A 122 -3.14 -6.52 -12.15
CA ALA A 122 -1.90 -6.35 -11.40
C ALA A 122 -1.28 -4.99 -11.70
N GLY A 123 -0.90 -4.26 -10.65
CA GLY A 123 -0.11 -3.03 -10.76
C GLY A 123 1.38 -3.29 -10.90
N ILE A 124 1.83 -4.49 -10.49
CA ILE A 124 3.21 -4.96 -10.64
C ILE A 124 3.24 -5.96 -11.80
N ASP A 125 4.02 -5.66 -12.83
CA ASP A 125 4.27 -6.60 -13.92
C ASP A 125 5.26 -7.69 -13.50
N LEU A 126 4.73 -8.87 -13.17
CA LEU A 126 5.53 -10.03 -12.77
C LEU A 126 6.38 -10.59 -13.91
N SER A 127 6.06 -10.29 -15.17
CA SER A 127 6.84 -10.77 -16.31
C SER A 127 8.16 -10.02 -16.47
N SER A 128 8.20 -8.74 -16.07
CA SER A 128 9.43 -7.94 -16.03
C SER A 128 10.48 -8.45 -15.04
N LEU A 129 10.06 -9.26 -14.06
CA LEU A 129 10.91 -9.87 -13.05
C LEU A 129 11.60 -11.16 -13.51
N ILE A 130 11.33 -11.65 -14.72
CA ILE A 130 11.99 -12.85 -15.25
C ILE A 130 13.36 -12.49 -15.83
N VAL A 131 14.40 -13.21 -15.39
CA VAL A 131 15.75 -13.11 -15.96
C VAL A 131 15.94 -14.19 -17.03
N VAL A 132 15.66 -15.44 -16.67
CA VAL A 132 15.70 -16.59 -17.58
C VAL A 132 14.43 -17.40 -17.38
N GLU A 133 13.60 -17.49 -18.41
CA GLU A 133 12.31 -18.18 -18.37
C GLU A 133 12.46 -19.60 -17.81
N GLY A 134 11.65 -19.92 -16.79
CA GLY A 134 11.65 -21.23 -16.14
C GLY A 134 12.90 -21.58 -15.31
N LYS A 135 13.98 -20.79 -15.35
CA LYS A 135 15.21 -21.05 -14.59
C LYS A 135 15.43 -20.04 -13.46
N ILE A 136 15.41 -18.74 -13.76
CA ILE A 136 15.81 -17.67 -12.83
C ILE A 136 14.85 -16.50 -12.92
N CYS A 137 14.32 -16.09 -11.77
CA CYS A 137 13.45 -14.93 -11.62
C CYS A 137 13.88 -14.10 -10.42
N TRP A 138 13.51 -12.83 -10.42
CA TRP A 138 13.51 -12.00 -9.23
C TRP A 138 12.38 -12.41 -8.29
N ASP A 139 12.72 -12.57 -7.02
CA ASP A 139 11.82 -12.69 -5.89
C ASP A 139 11.91 -11.38 -5.10
N LEU A 140 10.83 -10.60 -5.10
CA LEU A 140 10.76 -9.34 -4.37
C LEU A 140 10.06 -9.55 -3.03
N TYR A 141 10.75 -9.21 -1.95
CA TYR A 141 10.20 -9.15 -0.61
C TYR A 141 9.92 -7.70 -0.26
N ILE A 142 8.66 -7.41 0.08
CA ILE A 142 8.19 -6.09 0.49
C ILE A 142 7.79 -6.19 1.95
N ASP A 143 8.63 -5.68 2.83
CA ASP A 143 8.44 -5.72 4.27
C ASP A 143 7.97 -4.36 4.77
N CYS A 144 6.79 -4.32 5.39
CA CYS A 144 6.19 -3.11 5.92
C CYS A 144 6.08 -3.18 7.45
N LEU A 145 6.69 -2.25 8.17
CA LEU A 145 6.55 -2.11 9.62
C LEU A 145 5.65 -0.92 9.96
N VAL A 146 4.57 -1.18 10.70
CA VAL A 146 3.69 -0.14 11.27
C VAL A 146 4.25 0.26 12.63
N VAL A 147 4.72 1.50 12.75
CA VAL A 147 5.32 2.06 13.98
C VAL A 147 4.32 2.88 14.78
N CYS A 148 3.37 3.52 14.10
CA CYS A 148 2.26 4.22 14.76
C CYS A 148 1.01 4.16 13.87
N SER A 149 -0.14 3.91 14.49
CA SER A 149 -1.41 3.74 13.79
C SER A 149 -2.45 4.75 14.29
N ASP A 150 -2.98 5.56 13.38
CA ASP A 150 -4.16 6.40 13.60
C ASP A 150 -5.19 6.23 12.46
N GLY A 151 -5.60 4.99 12.22
CA GLY A 151 -6.58 4.63 11.20
C GLY A 151 -6.06 4.69 9.76
N ASN A 152 -6.85 4.12 8.86
CA ASN A 152 -6.61 4.02 7.42
C ASN A 152 -5.24 3.40 7.04
N LEU A 153 -4.88 2.31 7.71
CA LEU A 153 -3.60 1.63 7.54
C LEU A 153 -3.39 1.11 6.11
N LEU A 154 -4.44 0.57 5.47
CA LEU A 154 -4.31 -0.06 4.16
C LEU A 154 -3.90 0.95 3.07
N ASP A 155 -4.53 2.12 3.04
CA ASP A 155 -4.22 3.17 2.07
C ASP A 155 -2.80 3.70 2.28
N ALA A 156 -2.41 3.90 3.55
CA ALA A 156 -1.10 4.39 3.91
C ALA A 156 0.01 3.38 3.54
N LEU A 157 -0.20 2.10 3.81
CA LEU A 157 0.70 1.03 3.39
C LEU A 157 0.80 0.93 1.87
N GLY A 158 -0.32 1.04 1.14
CA GLY A 158 -0.30 1.06 -0.32
C GLY A 158 0.51 2.22 -0.90
N ALA A 159 0.37 3.42 -0.32
CA ALA A 159 1.16 4.59 -0.68
C ALA A 159 2.66 4.42 -0.33
N ALA A 160 2.97 3.85 0.84
CA ALA A 160 4.32 3.55 1.27
C ALA A 160 5.01 2.56 0.32
N ILE A 161 4.32 1.48 -0.06
CA ILE A 161 4.85 0.47 -0.99
C ILE A 161 5.10 1.09 -2.36
N LYS A 162 4.20 1.95 -2.87
CA LYS A 162 4.44 2.63 -4.15
C LYS A 162 5.69 3.53 -4.10
N ALA A 163 5.88 4.28 -3.01
CA ALA A 163 7.07 5.09 -2.80
C ALA A 163 8.34 4.23 -2.65
N ALA A 164 8.23 3.10 -1.94
CA ALA A 164 9.30 2.13 -1.79
C ALA A 164 9.69 1.51 -3.13
N LEU A 165 8.75 1.10 -3.97
CA LEU A 165 9.06 0.55 -5.29
C LEU A 165 9.65 1.59 -6.25
N SER A 166 9.24 2.87 -6.18
CA SER A 166 9.65 3.90 -7.14
C SER A 166 11.15 4.24 -7.09
N ASN A 167 11.72 4.18 -5.89
CA ASN A 167 13.16 4.40 -5.67
C ASN A 167 13.89 3.06 -5.40
N THR A 168 13.32 1.90 -5.77
CA THR A 168 14.05 0.63 -5.74
C THR A 168 14.71 0.42 -7.09
N GLY A 169 16.05 0.37 -7.09
CA GLY A 169 16.83 -0.08 -8.23
C GLY A 169 17.10 -1.58 -8.10
N ILE A 170 16.69 -2.36 -9.10
CA ILE A 170 17.04 -3.78 -9.19
C ILE A 170 18.38 -3.87 -9.92
N PRO A 171 19.42 -4.50 -9.36
CA PRO A 171 20.71 -4.59 -10.03
C PRO A 171 20.57 -5.35 -11.35
N ARG A 172 21.24 -4.87 -12.40
CA ARG A 172 21.17 -5.48 -13.72
C ARG A 172 21.87 -6.82 -13.69
N VAL A 173 21.20 -7.81 -14.25
CA VAL A 173 21.73 -9.16 -14.35
C VAL A 173 22.20 -9.43 -15.78
N ASN A 174 23.48 -9.77 -15.91
CA ASN A 174 24.06 -10.23 -17.16
C ASN A 174 24.10 -11.77 -17.13
N VAL A 175 23.36 -12.39 -18.05
CA VAL A 175 23.37 -13.83 -18.22
C VAL A 175 24.50 -14.18 -19.19
N ALA A 176 25.51 -14.90 -18.73
CA ALA A 176 26.59 -15.35 -19.61
C ALA A 176 26.03 -16.33 -20.65
N ALA A 177 26.17 -15.98 -21.93
CA ALA A 177 25.71 -16.79 -23.06
C ALA A 177 26.63 -18.00 -23.26
N GLY A 178 26.52 -19.02 -22.40
CA GLY A 178 27.34 -20.23 -22.46
C GLY A 178 26.61 -21.56 -22.24
N ALA A 179 25.47 -21.57 -21.56
CA ALA A 179 24.81 -22.84 -21.20
C ALA A 179 23.78 -23.28 -22.26
N THR A 180 24.26 -23.89 -23.35
CA THR A 180 23.41 -24.79 -24.16
C THR A 180 23.21 -26.11 -23.39
N GLY A 181 22.15 -26.19 -22.58
CA GLY A 181 21.79 -27.41 -21.83
C GLY A 181 21.09 -27.16 -20.49
N ASP A 182 20.85 -28.26 -19.76
CA ASP A 182 20.27 -28.32 -18.40
C ASP A 182 21.18 -27.72 -17.29
N GLU A 183 22.26 -27.03 -17.68
CA GLU A 183 23.16 -26.37 -16.74
C GLU A 183 22.55 -25.08 -16.16
N GLN A 184 22.89 -24.78 -14.91
CA GLN A 184 22.52 -23.54 -14.23
C GLN A 184 23.23 -22.38 -14.94
N PRO A 185 22.49 -21.34 -15.40
CA PRO A 185 23.12 -20.17 -15.99
C PRO A 185 24.10 -19.53 -14.99
N GLU A 186 25.31 -19.23 -15.43
CA GLU A 186 26.17 -18.31 -14.68
C GLU A 186 25.58 -16.91 -14.81
N VAL A 187 25.22 -16.35 -13.65
CA VAL A 187 24.58 -15.07 -13.52
C VAL A 187 25.57 -14.11 -12.90
N ASP A 188 25.93 -13.07 -13.64
CA ASP A 188 26.75 -11.97 -13.13
C ASP A 188 25.83 -10.80 -12.78
N ILE A 189 25.88 -10.38 -11.52
CA ILE A 189 25.08 -9.27 -11.01
C ILE A 189 25.96 -8.03 -11.11
N SER A 190 25.54 -7.04 -11.89
CA SER A 190 26.26 -5.77 -11.96
C SER A 190 26.08 -4.99 -10.67
N ASP A 191 27.19 -4.60 -10.04
CA ASP A 191 27.20 -3.72 -8.87
C ASP A 191 27.01 -2.23 -9.25
N GLU A 192 27.10 -1.89 -10.55
CA GLU A 192 27.14 -0.50 -11.04
C GLU A 192 25.87 -0.09 -11.81
N GLU A 193 25.15 -1.03 -12.43
CA GLU A 193 23.96 -0.76 -13.22
C GLU A 193 22.69 -1.21 -12.50
N PHE A 194 21.80 -0.28 -12.16
CA PHE A 194 20.48 -0.58 -11.60
C PHE A 194 19.38 -0.27 -12.62
N LEU A 195 18.43 -1.21 -12.76
CA LEU A 195 17.19 -1.02 -13.48
C LEU A 195 16.14 -0.47 -12.51
N GLN A 196 15.63 0.72 -12.79
CA GLN A 196 14.53 1.28 -12.03
C GLN A 196 13.24 0.48 -12.30
N PHE A 197 12.52 0.16 -11.24
CA PHE A 197 11.25 -0.54 -11.33
C PHE A 197 10.16 0.37 -11.93
N ASP A 198 9.38 -0.12 -12.91
CA ASP A 198 8.28 0.67 -13.48
C ASP A 198 7.10 0.76 -12.50
N THR A 199 6.86 1.95 -11.98
CA THR A 199 5.78 2.22 -11.01
C THR A 199 4.54 2.86 -11.63
N SER A 200 4.47 2.97 -12.96
CA SER A 200 3.40 3.68 -13.67
C SER A 200 2.02 3.06 -13.45
N ASP A 201 1.95 1.73 -13.39
CA ASP A 201 0.70 0.97 -13.24
C ASP A 201 0.38 0.60 -11.78
N ILE A 202 1.25 0.94 -10.82
CA ILE A 202 1.02 0.67 -9.40
C ILE A 202 -0.18 1.49 -8.90
N PRO A 203 -1.25 0.84 -8.39
CA PRO A 203 -2.43 1.53 -7.93
C PRO A 203 -2.25 2.16 -6.55
N VAL A 204 -3.00 3.21 -6.29
CA VAL A 204 -3.24 3.70 -4.93
C VAL A 204 -4.51 3.06 -4.38
N ILE A 205 -4.54 2.83 -3.07
CA ILE A 205 -5.71 2.29 -2.39
C ILE A 205 -6.45 3.44 -1.73
N VAL A 206 -7.76 3.53 -2.00
CA VAL A 206 -8.68 4.49 -1.40
C VAL A 206 -9.74 3.72 -0.62
N THR A 207 -9.75 3.90 0.69
CA THR A 207 -10.74 3.30 1.58
C THR A 207 -11.84 4.29 1.92
N LEU A 208 -13.08 3.91 1.56
CA LEU A 208 -14.30 4.64 1.92
C LEU A 208 -14.99 3.96 3.10
N THR A 209 -14.97 4.62 4.24
CA THR A 209 -15.55 4.15 5.50
C THR A 209 -16.94 4.73 5.68
N LYS A 210 -17.95 3.85 5.78
CA LYS A 210 -19.34 4.25 6.04
C LYS A 210 -19.57 4.46 7.53
N VAL A 211 -19.88 5.71 7.89
CA VAL A 211 -20.26 6.12 9.25
C VAL A 211 -21.66 6.73 9.18
N GLY A 212 -22.63 6.07 9.83
CA GLY A 212 -24.03 6.42 9.72
C GLY A 212 -24.54 6.35 8.27
N ARG A 213 -25.04 7.47 7.72
CA ARG A 213 -25.57 7.54 6.35
C ARG A 213 -24.52 7.89 5.29
N HIS A 214 -23.40 8.48 5.69
CA HIS A 214 -22.38 8.98 4.77
C HIS A 214 -21.15 8.08 4.75
N HIS A 215 -20.29 8.29 3.76
CA HIS A 215 -18.98 7.67 3.68
C HIS A 215 -17.90 8.76 3.74
N ILE A 216 -16.77 8.41 4.33
CA ILE A 216 -15.60 9.29 4.46
C ILE A 216 -14.37 8.58 3.95
N VAL A 217 -13.38 9.34 3.50
CA VAL A 217 -12.05 8.82 3.15
C VAL A 217 -11.08 9.08 4.28
N ASP A 218 -10.08 8.22 4.44
CA ASP A 218 -9.02 8.40 5.44
C ASP A 218 -9.54 8.63 6.85
N ALA A 219 -10.35 7.68 7.33
CA ALA A 219 -10.93 7.68 8.67
C ALA A 219 -9.83 7.59 9.75
N THR A 220 -10.01 8.30 10.86
CA THR A 220 -9.16 8.16 12.05
C THR A 220 -9.55 6.89 12.82
N SER A 221 -8.73 6.44 13.76
CA SER A 221 -9.04 5.28 14.60
C SER A 221 -10.40 5.39 15.31
N GLU A 222 -10.75 6.61 15.74
CA GLU A 222 -12.02 6.89 16.41
C GLU A 222 -13.22 6.75 15.46
N GLU A 223 -13.10 7.25 14.24
CA GLU A 223 -14.15 7.13 13.22
C GLU A 223 -14.28 5.70 12.70
N GLU A 224 -13.17 4.98 12.54
CA GLU A 224 -13.17 3.55 12.21
C GLU A 224 -13.91 2.73 13.27
N SER A 225 -13.77 3.08 14.55
CA SER A 225 -14.52 2.41 15.63
C SER A 225 -16.05 2.56 15.50
N GLN A 226 -16.52 3.58 14.76
CA GLN A 226 -17.93 3.84 14.48
C GLN A 226 -18.35 3.40 13.07
N MET A 227 -17.46 2.69 12.34
CA MET A 227 -17.77 2.23 11.00
C MET A 227 -18.82 1.11 11.03
N SER A 228 -19.74 1.16 10.07
CA SER A 228 -20.64 0.02 9.79
C SER A 228 -20.04 -0.91 8.74
N SER A 229 -19.36 -0.33 7.74
CA SER A 229 -18.67 -1.03 6.65
C SER A 229 -17.66 -0.11 6.00
N ALA A 230 -16.64 -0.66 5.37
CA ALA A 230 -15.76 0.09 4.48
C ALA A 230 -15.54 -0.67 3.19
N VAL A 231 -15.21 0.07 2.14
CA VAL A 231 -14.81 -0.49 0.86
C VAL A 231 -13.46 0.13 0.49
N SER A 232 -12.45 -0.72 0.41
CA SER A 232 -11.11 -0.37 -0.06
C SER A 232 -11.01 -0.71 -1.54
N ILE A 233 -10.65 0.29 -2.35
CA ILE A 233 -10.65 0.20 -3.80
C ILE A 233 -9.25 0.60 -4.27
N SER A 234 -8.57 -0.27 -5.00
CA SER A 234 -7.29 0.06 -5.62
C SER A 234 -7.51 0.55 -7.06
N VAL A 235 -6.98 1.73 -7.36
CA VAL A 235 -7.15 2.42 -8.65
C VAL A 235 -5.78 2.79 -9.19
N ASN A 236 -5.51 2.39 -10.44
CA ASN A 236 -4.27 2.76 -11.13
C ASN A 236 -4.36 4.16 -11.75
N ARG A 237 -3.23 4.66 -12.28
CA ARG A 237 -3.16 5.98 -12.94
C ARG A 237 -4.10 6.11 -14.14
N LYS A 238 -4.43 5.00 -14.80
CA LYS A 238 -5.37 4.94 -15.92
C LYS A 238 -6.85 4.94 -15.48
N GLY A 239 -7.13 4.96 -14.18
CA GLY A 239 -8.49 4.92 -13.62
C GLY A 239 -9.15 3.53 -13.65
N HIS A 240 -8.38 2.48 -13.93
CA HIS A 240 -8.81 1.09 -13.84
C HIS A 240 -8.77 0.61 -12.39
N ILE A 241 -9.73 -0.23 -12.04
CA ILE A 241 -9.83 -0.81 -10.70
C ILE A 241 -9.02 -2.10 -10.70
N CYS A 242 -7.99 -2.15 -9.86
CA CYS A 242 -7.09 -3.31 -9.72
C CYS A 242 -7.66 -4.32 -8.71
N GLY A 243 -8.41 -3.84 -7.71
CA GLY A 243 -8.91 -4.66 -6.63
C GLY A 243 -9.97 -3.93 -5.80
N LEU A 244 -10.85 -4.72 -5.18
CA LEU A 244 -11.89 -4.23 -4.29
C LEU A 244 -12.02 -5.17 -3.10
N THR A 245 -11.97 -4.63 -1.89
CA THR A 245 -12.15 -5.39 -0.64
C THR A 245 -13.17 -4.67 0.23
N LYS A 246 -14.24 -5.38 0.62
CA LYS A 246 -15.21 -4.89 1.61
C LYS A 246 -14.79 -5.37 3.00
N ARG A 247 -14.79 -4.45 3.96
CA ARG A 247 -14.60 -4.72 5.39
C ARG A 247 -15.85 -4.32 6.19
N GLY A 248 -15.95 -4.85 7.41
CA GLY A 248 -17.05 -4.59 8.35
C GLY A 248 -18.28 -5.50 8.17
N GLY A 249 -19.07 -5.59 9.24
CA GLY A 249 -20.14 -6.59 9.37
C GLY A 249 -21.49 -6.22 8.75
N ALA A 250 -21.74 -4.95 8.44
CA ALA A 250 -23.02 -4.54 7.86
C ALA A 250 -23.10 -4.82 6.35
N GLY A 251 -24.31 -5.05 5.84
CA GLY A 251 -24.56 -5.08 4.40
C GLY A 251 -24.38 -3.69 3.77
N LEU A 252 -23.92 -3.64 2.53
CA LEU A 252 -23.89 -2.42 1.72
C LEU A 252 -24.79 -2.62 0.51
N ASP A 253 -25.62 -1.62 0.23
CA ASP A 253 -26.41 -1.60 -0.98
C ASP A 253 -25.49 -1.47 -2.21
N PRO A 254 -25.71 -2.24 -3.29
CA PRO A 254 -24.90 -2.16 -4.51
C PRO A 254 -24.80 -0.74 -5.09
N SER A 255 -25.86 0.07 -4.99
CA SER A 255 -25.85 1.46 -5.46
C SER A 255 -24.83 2.32 -4.71
N ILE A 256 -24.70 2.11 -3.40
CA ILE A 256 -23.71 2.80 -2.56
C ILE A 256 -22.30 2.35 -2.93
N ILE A 257 -22.11 1.08 -3.27
CA ILE A 257 -20.80 0.58 -3.70
C ILE A 257 -20.37 1.24 -5.02
N LEU A 258 -21.29 1.37 -5.99
CA LEU A 258 -21.02 2.04 -7.26
C LEU A 258 -20.70 3.54 -7.07
N ASP A 259 -21.41 4.20 -6.16
CA ASP A 259 -21.13 5.57 -5.75
C ASP A 259 -19.73 5.68 -5.11
N MET A 260 -19.41 4.81 -4.15
CA MET A 260 -18.08 4.72 -3.53
C MET A 260 -16.96 4.49 -4.57
N ILE A 261 -17.20 3.66 -5.59
CA ILE A 261 -16.25 3.45 -6.69
C ILE A 261 -16.03 4.73 -7.50
N SER A 262 -17.09 5.46 -7.80
CA SER A 262 -17.01 6.70 -8.56
C SER A 262 -16.24 7.77 -7.77
N VAL A 263 -16.52 7.89 -6.47
CA VAL A 263 -15.80 8.79 -5.56
C VAL A 263 -14.34 8.36 -5.40
N ALA A 264 -14.06 7.06 -5.26
CA ALA A 264 -12.70 6.52 -5.15
C ALA A 264 -11.84 6.92 -6.35
N LYS A 265 -12.38 6.80 -7.57
CA LYS A 265 -11.67 7.20 -8.79
C LYS A 265 -11.29 8.69 -8.75
N HIS A 266 -12.24 9.56 -8.43
CA HIS A 266 -11.98 11.00 -8.37
C HIS A 266 -10.94 11.37 -7.29
N VAL A 267 -11.03 10.75 -6.11
CA VAL A 267 -10.09 11.01 -5.01
C VAL A 267 -8.71 10.40 -5.31
N SER A 268 -8.66 9.25 -5.99
CA SER A 268 -7.41 8.58 -6.36
C SER A 268 -6.54 9.42 -7.29
N GLU A 269 -7.13 10.15 -8.25
CA GLU A 269 -6.39 11.05 -9.13
C GLU A 269 -5.63 12.13 -8.35
N GLN A 270 -6.30 12.75 -7.38
CA GLN A 270 -5.69 13.77 -6.51
C GLN A 270 -4.62 13.16 -5.62
N LEU A 271 -4.85 11.95 -5.10
CA LEU A 271 -3.93 11.25 -4.22
C LEU A 271 -2.66 10.81 -4.96
N ILE A 272 -2.79 10.28 -6.18
CA ILE A 272 -1.67 9.88 -7.04
C ILE A 272 -0.78 11.09 -7.32
N ASN A 273 -1.35 12.22 -7.74
CA ASN A 273 -0.56 13.41 -8.06
C ASN A 273 0.19 13.97 -6.85
N LYS A 274 -0.45 13.97 -5.67
CA LYS A 274 0.22 14.38 -4.43
C LYS A 274 1.34 13.42 -4.05
N LEU A 275 1.09 12.12 -4.11
CA LEU A 275 2.08 11.11 -3.78
C LEU A 275 3.29 11.17 -4.73
N ASP A 276 3.07 11.29 -6.04
CA ASP A 276 4.14 11.44 -7.02
C ASP A 276 4.97 12.71 -6.75
N SER A 277 4.33 13.81 -6.34
CA SER A 277 5.02 15.06 -5.99
C SER A 277 5.90 14.90 -4.74
N GLU A 278 5.41 14.20 -3.71
CA GLU A 278 6.17 13.93 -2.48
C GLU A 278 7.32 12.95 -2.72
N ILE A 279 7.14 11.95 -3.60
CA ILE A 279 8.22 11.03 -4.00
C ILE A 279 9.33 11.82 -4.72
N ALA A 280 8.96 12.65 -5.70
CA ALA A 280 9.93 13.48 -6.43
C ALA A 280 10.65 14.49 -5.50
N ALA A 281 9.94 15.06 -4.53
CA ALA A 281 10.54 15.95 -3.54
C ALA A 281 11.52 15.21 -2.60
N ALA A 282 11.20 13.98 -2.22
CA ALA A 282 12.08 13.15 -1.39
C ALA A 282 13.36 12.75 -2.13
N GLU A 283 13.28 12.45 -3.43
CA GLU A 283 14.45 12.19 -4.29
C GLU A 283 15.33 13.44 -4.43
N ALA A 284 14.73 14.61 -4.69
CA ALA A 284 15.49 15.86 -4.84
C ALA A 284 16.19 16.32 -3.54
N GLY A 285 15.63 15.97 -2.38
CA GLY A 285 16.22 16.31 -1.08
C GLY A 285 17.47 15.49 -0.72
N GLU A 286 17.73 14.37 -1.39
CA GLU A 286 18.94 13.55 -1.19
C GLU A 286 20.18 14.16 -1.85
N ASP A 287 20.02 14.99 -2.90
CA ASP A 287 21.12 15.64 -3.61
C ASP A 287 21.69 16.87 -2.88
N GLU A 288 21.00 17.40 -1.85
CA GLU A 288 21.38 18.62 -1.13
C GLU A 288 22.05 18.39 0.24
N SER A 289 22.26 17.13 0.66
CA SER A 289 22.84 16.76 1.97
C SER A 289 24.14 15.98 1.88
#